data_AF-Q4SRS5-F1
#
_entry.id   AF-Q4SRS5-F1
#
_cell.length_a   1.000
_cell.length_b   1.000
_cell.length_c   1.000
_cell.angle_alpha   90.00
_cell.angle_beta   90.00
_cell.angle_gamma   90.00
#
_symmetry.space_group_name_H-M   'P 1'
#
loop_
_entity.id
_entity.type
_entity.pdbx_description
1 polymer ?
#
loop_
_entity_poly.entity_id
_entity_poly.type
_entity_poly.pdbx_seq_one_letter_code
_entity_poly.pdbx_strand_id
1 'polypeptide(L)' 'GFVSFDNPSSAQAAIQAMNGFQIGMKRLKVQLKRPKDANRPY' A
#
# COMPACT_ATOMS: atom_id res chain seq x y z
N GLY A 1 7.96 4.40 -2.63
CA GLY A 1 7.65 5.67 -1.95
C GLY A 1 6.48 5.49 -1.02
N PHE A 2 6.02 6.58 -0.38
CA PHE A 2 4.83 6.60 0.47
C PHE A 2 3.84 7.64 -0.07
N VAL A 3 2.55 7.31 -0.01
CA VAL A 3 1.44 8.19 -0.41
C VAL A 3 0.45 8.22 0.75
N SER A 4 -0.04 9.41 1.10
CA SER A 4 -1.09 9.61 2.11
C SER A 4 -2.38 10.01 1.42
N PHE A 5 -3.49 9.47 1.90
CA PHE A 5 -4.84 9.85 1.47
C PHE A 5 -5.52 10.63 2.58
N ASP A 6 -6.53 11.39 2.21
CA ASP A 6 -7.43 12.13 3.09
C ASP A 6 -8.31 11.21 3.95
N ASN A 7 -8.69 10.05 3.42
CA ASN A 7 -9.54 9.09 4.11
C ASN A 7 -9.13 7.62 3.85
N PRO A 8 -9.44 6.70 4.79
CA PRO A 8 -9.03 5.29 4.68
C PRO A 8 -9.70 4.56 3.51
N SER A 9 -10.93 4.92 3.15
CA SER A 9 -11.67 4.31 2.05
C SER A 9 -10.97 4.54 0.70
N SER A 10 -10.51 5.78 0.45
CA SER A 10 -9.70 6.13 -0.72
C SER A 10 -8.41 5.31 -0.79
N ALA A 11 -7.72 5.16 0.34
CA ALA A 11 -6.49 4.37 0.40
C ALA A 11 -6.75 2.89 0.06
N GLN A 12 -7.86 2.33 0.54
CA GLN A 12 -8.21 0.94 0.28
C GLN A 12 -8.64 0.70 -1.17
N ALA A 13 -9.41 1.63 -1.76
CA ALA A 13 -9.75 1.59 -3.18
C ALA A 13 -8.50 1.64 -4.07
N ALA A 14 -7.53 2.50 -3.73
CA ALA A 14 -6.26 2.59 -4.45
C ALA A 14 -5.44 1.30 -4.36
N ILE A 15 -5.39 0.65 -3.18
CA ILE A 15 -4.72 -0.65 -3.01
C ILE A 15 -5.37 -1.71 -3.90
N GLN A 16 -6.70 -1.81 -3.89
CA GLN A 16 -7.43 -2.80 -4.68
C GLN A 16 -7.22 -2.60 -6.19
N ALA A 17 -7.22 -1.36 -6.65
CA ALA A 17 -7.06 -1.05 -8.07
C ALA A 17 -5.62 -1.23 -8.58
N MET A 18 -4.61 -0.93 -7.74
CA MET A 18 -3.22 -0.77 -8.21
C MET A 18 -2.27 -1.87 -7.73
N ASN A 19 -2.60 -2.61 -6.67
CA ASN A 19 -1.74 -3.71 -6.22
C ASN A 19 -1.72 -4.83 -7.27
N GLY A 20 -0.54 -5.16 -7.77
CA GLY A 20 -0.35 -6.16 -8.82
C GLY A 20 -0.50 -5.63 -10.25
N PHE A 21 -0.78 -4.33 -10.44
CA PHE A 21 -0.84 -3.71 -11.75
C PHE A 21 0.49 -3.85 -12.49
N GLN A 22 0.46 -4.32 -13.74
CA GLN A 22 1.65 -4.60 -14.53
C GLN A 22 2.04 -3.39 -15.37
N ILE A 23 3.32 -3.01 -15.32
CA ILE A 23 3.91 -1.98 -16.16
C ILE A 23 5.20 -2.52 -16.78
N GLY A 24 5.16 -2.74 -18.10
CA GLY A 24 6.21 -3.47 -18.82
C GLY A 24 6.45 -4.86 -18.22
N MET A 25 7.69 -5.10 -17.76
CA MET A 25 8.11 -6.36 -17.15
C MET A 25 7.99 -6.38 -15.61
N LYS A 26 7.42 -5.34 -14.99
CA LYS A 26 7.32 -5.22 -13.52
C LYS A 26 5.86 -5.17 -13.06
N ARG A 27 5.60 -5.59 -11.83
CA ARG A 27 4.30 -5.41 -11.15
C ARG A 27 4.41 -4.45 -9.98
N LEU A 28 3.44 -3.56 -9.85
CA LEU A 28 3.35 -2.64 -8.73
C LEU A 28 2.96 -3.41 -7.46
N LYS A 29 3.57 -3.02 -6.34
CA LYS A 29 3.20 -3.49 -5.01
C LYS A 29 2.62 -2.30 -4.24
N VAL A 30 1.36 -2.39 -3.87
CA VAL A 30 0.65 -1.33 -3.14
C VAL A 30 0.08 -1.94 -1.87
N GLN A 31 0.47 -1.40 -0.72
CA GLN A 31 0.13 -1.95 0.59
C GLN A 31 0.00 -0.82 1.62
N LEU A 32 -0.69 -1.11 2.73
CA LEU A 32 -0.74 -0.22 3.88
C LEU A 32 0.65 -0.06 4.50
N LYS A 33 0.92 1.16 4.99
CA LYS A 33 2.14 1.44 5.75
C LYS A 33 2.15 0.57 7.01
N ARG A 34 3.24 -0.17 7.22
CA ARG A 34 3.42 -0.92 8.47
C ARG A 34 3.66 0.06 9.62
N PRO A 35 2.97 -0.09 10.77
CA PRO A 35 3.30 0.66 11.98
C PRO A 35 4.76 0.40 12.34
N LYS A 36 5.47 1.43 12.81
CA LYS A 36 6.89 1.31 13.21
C LYS A 36 7.08 0.29 14.35
N ASP A 37 6.04 0.07 15.14
CA ASP A 37 6.02 -0.82 16.31
C ASP A 37 5.45 -2.21 16.05
N ALA A 38 4.91 -2.50 14.85
CA ALA A 38 4.31 -3.81 14.53
C ALA A 38 5.34 -4.97 14.45
N ASN A 39 6.62 -4.69 14.69
CA ASN A 39 7.71 -5.65 14.66
C ASN A 39 8.40 -5.81 16.03
N ARG A 40 7.79 -5.36 17.13
CA ARG A 40 8.26 -5.65 18.49
C ARG A 40 7.53 -6.89 19.03
N PRO A 41 8.22 -8.02 19.22
CA PRO A 41 7.62 -9.26 19.72
C PRO A 41 7.55 -9.33 21.26
N TYR A 42 7.65 -8.19 21.96
CA TYR A 42 7.67 -8.13 23.42
C TYR A 42 6.32 -7.68 23.98
#